data_AF-A0AAQ3NDC7-F1
#
_entry.id   AF-A0AAQ3NDC7-F1
#
_cell.length_a   1.000
_cell.length_b   1.000
_cell.length_c   1.000
_cell.angle_alpha   90.00
_cell.angle_beta   90.00
_cell.angle_gamma   90.00
#
_symmetry.space_group_name_H-M   'P 1'
#
loop_
_entity.id
_entity.type
_entity.pdbx_description
1 polymer ?
#
loop_
_entity_poly.entity_id
_entity_poly.type
_entity_poly.pdbx_seq_one_letter_code
_entity_poly.pdbx_strand_id
1 'polypeptide(L)'
;MKRFYVDEIPIRVFKNNSKVGVSFPWQEMHVTGSIWNGEPWASNGKRIDWNQAPFTAHFQGFNIHACKTPNTNKFFCYSPYLWWNDHKHCQLNPLQQKAYQYVTKKHLVYDYCSDRGQLHKECHIN
;
A
#
# COMPACT_ATOMS: atom_id res chain seq x y z
N MET A 1 2.38 6.30 -8.91
CA MET A 1 1.32 5.63 -8.11
C MET A 1 1.95 4.87 -6.95
N LYS A 2 1.20 4.59 -5.87
CA LYS A 2 1.57 3.60 -4.84
C LYS A 2 0.82 2.30 -5.09
N ARG A 3 1.47 1.17 -4.82
CA ARG A 3 0.97 -0.17 -5.08
C ARG A 3 1.24 -1.06 -3.88
N PHE A 4 0.30 -1.94 -3.58
CA PHE A 4 0.40 -2.94 -2.53
C PHE A 4 0.31 -4.32 -3.17
N TYR A 5 1.13 -5.25 -2.69
CA TYR A 5 1.36 -6.55 -3.32
C TYR A 5 1.30 -7.69 -2.30
N VAL A 6 0.87 -8.86 -2.78
CA VAL A 6 1.07 -10.18 -2.15
C VAL A 6 1.63 -11.08 -3.24
N ASP A 7 2.81 -11.68 -3.04
CA ASP A 7 3.47 -12.57 -4.01
C ASP A 7 3.45 -12.03 -5.46
N GLU A 8 3.85 -10.76 -5.63
CA GLU A 8 3.87 -10.02 -6.90
C GLU A 8 2.49 -9.67 -7.51
N ILE A 9 1.40 -10.12 -6.90
CA ILE A 9 0.04 -9.81 -7.32
C ILE A 9 -0.39 -8.46 -6.70
N PRO A 10 -0.71 -7.44 -7.51
CA PRO A 10 -1.21 -6.18 -6.99
C PRO A 10 -2.58 -6.39 -6.35
N ILE A 11 -2.75 -5.93 -5.10
CA ILE A 11 -4.00 -6.01 -4.34
C ILE A 11 -4.64 -4.64 -4.09
N ARG A 12 -3.89 -3.55 -4.30
CA ARG A 12 -4.40 -2.17 -4.26
C ARG A 12 -3.49 -1.24 -5.06
N VAL A 13 -4.10 -0.31 -5.79
CA VAL A 13 -3.41 0.79 -6.49
C VAL A 13 -3.96 2.12 -6.00
N PHE A 14 -3.07 3.02 -5.58
CA PHE A 14 -3.40 4.40 -5.23
C PHE A 14 -2.70 5.35 -6.21
N LYS A 15 -3.45 5.93 -7.14
CA LYS A 15 -2.93 6.82 -8.18
C LYS A 15 -2.58 8.19 -7.59
N ASN A 16 -1.55 8.83 -8.12
CA ASN A 16 -1.24 10.20 -7.74
C ASN A 16 -2.16 11.14 -8.53
N ASN A 17 -3.26 11.54 -7.91
CA ASN A 17 -4.23 12.47 -8.46
C ASN A 17 -4.16 13.85 -7.76
N SER A 18 -2.97 14.25 -7.29
CA SER A 18 -2.81 15.53 -6.57
C SER A 18 -3.12 16.76 -7.43
N LYS A 19 -3.00 16.66 -8.75
CA LYS A 19 -3.43 17.72 -9.68
C LYS A 19 -4.92 18.04 -9.61
N VAL A 20 -5.74 17.08 -9.18
CA VAL A 20 -7.19 17.23 -9.00
C VAL A 20 -7.58 17.25 -7.50
N GLY A 21 -6.62 17.56 -6.63
CA GLY A 21 -6.86 17.80 -5.21
C GLY A 21 -6.96 16.55 -4.34
N VAL A 22 -6.48 15.40 -4.80
CA VAL A 22 -6.33 14.19 -3.97
C VAL A 22 -4.98 14.23 -3.23
N SER A 23 -5.01 14.14 -1.91
CA SER A 23 -3.79 14.02 -1.10
C SER A 23 -3.00 12.78 -1.47
N PHE A 24 -1.68 12.93 -1.64
CA PHE A 24 -0.78 11.83 -1.96
C PHE A 24 0.47 11.91 -1.07
N PRO A 25 1.00 10.78 -0.56
CA PRO A 25 2.18 10.80 0.31
C PRO A 25 3.40 11.41 -0.39
N TRP A 26 3.95 12.49 0.18
CA TRP A 26 5.09 13.23 -0.35
C TRP A 26 6.21 13.48 0.67
N GLN A 27 5.95 13.23 1.96
CA GLN A 27 6.94 13.35 3.03
C GLN A 27 7.78 12.07 3.14
N GLU A 28 8.94 12.19 3.79
CA GLU A 28 9.77 11.04 4.13
C GLU A 28 9.06 10.07 5.08
N MET A 29 9.41 8.79 4.97
CA MET A 29 8.74 7.72 5.69
C MET A 29 9.76 6.70 6.21
N HIS A 30 9.42 6.05 7.31
CA HIS A 30 10.15 4.91 7.85
C HIS A 30 9.37 3.62 7.60
N VAL A 31 10.09 2.51 7.43
CA VAL A 31 9.51 1.17 7.39
C VAL A 31 9.39 0.67 8.82
N THR A 32 8.19 0.30 9.24
CA THR A 32 7.90 -0.19 10.59
C THR A 32 7.12 -1.50 10.50
N GLY A 33 7.48 -2.47 11.35
CA GLY A 33 6.70 -3.69 11.58
C GLY A 33 6.48 -3.88 13.07
N SER A 34 5.28 -4.33 13.46
CA SER A 34 4.95 -4.57 14.86
C SER A 34 3.93 -5.71 14.99
N ILE A 35 3.97 -6.39 16.13
CA ILE A 35 2.89 -7.25 16.63
C ILE A 35 2.34 -6.58 17.89
N TRP A 36 1.03 -6.37 17.95
CA TRP A 36 0.39 -5.67 19.06
C TRP A 36 -1.07 -6.08 19.21
N ASN A 37 -1.64 -5.83 20.39
CA ASN A 37 -3.06 -6.12 20.68
C ASN A 37 -3.97 -5.03 20.10
N GLY A 38 -4.76 -5.39 19.07
CA GLY A 38 -5.70 -4.51 18.38
C GLY A 38 -7.16 -4.57 18.85
N GLU A 39 -7.44 -5.09 20.04
CA GLU A 39 -8.75 -4.83 20.69
C GLU A 39 -8.96 -3.30 20.76
N PRO A 40 -10.14 -2.74 20.42
CA PRO A 40 -11.49 -3.31 20.26
C PRO A 40 -11.99 -3.50 18.81
N TRP A 41 -11.14 -3.35 17.79
CA TRP A 41 -11.57 -3.32 16.39
C TRP A 41 -11.12 -4.55 15.58
N ALA A 42 -10.00 -5.16 15.95
CA ALA A 42 -9.52 -6.39 15.33
C ALA A 42 -10.53 -7.54 15.54
N SER A 43 -10.62 -8.47 14.57
CA SER A 43 -11.46 -9.68 14.66
C SER A 43 -12.92 -9.41 15.06
N ASN A 44 -13.52 -8.32 14.54
CA ASN A 44 -14.87 -7.86 14.90
C ASN A 44 -15.04 -7.57 16.40
N GLY A 45 -13.98 -7.07 17.06
CA GLY A 45 -13.99 -6.71 18.48
C GLY A 45 -13.95 -7.90 19.45
N LYS A 46 -13.61 -9.10 18.95
CA LYS A 46 -13.37 -10.26 19.81
C LYS A 46 -12.16 -10.03 20.70
N ARG A 47 -12.30 -10.41 21.97
CA ARG A 47 -11.19 -10.34 22.92
C ARG A 47 -10.15 -11.41 22.64
N ILE A 48 -8.89 -11.10 22.91
CA ILE A 48 -7.77 -12.01 22.80
C ILE A 48 -7.78 -13.03 23.93
N ASP A 49 -7.51 -14.30 23.60
CA ASP A 49 -7.32 -15.36 24.58
C ASP A 49 -5.84 -15.49 24.93
N TRP A 50 -5.42 -14.88 26.04
CA TRP A 50 -4.03 -14.88 26.47
C TRP A 50 -3.48 -16.25 26.85
N ASN A 51 -4.34 -17.26 27.06
CA ASN A 51 -3.87 -18.64 27.28
C ASN A 51 -3.22 -19.25 26.04
N GLN A 52 -3.44 -18.67 24.85
CA GLN A 52 -2.82 -19.09 23.59
C GLN A 52 -1.47 -18.38 23.30
N ALA A 53 -0.99 -17.56 24.23
CA ALA A 53 0.33 -16.94 24.12
C ALA A 53 1.45 -18.00 24.16
N PRO A 54 2.62 -17.75 23.52
CA PRO A 54 3.00 -16.51 22.84
C PRO A 54 2.47 -16.40 21.39
N PHE A 55 1.97 -15.20 21.04
CA PHE A 55 1.67 -14.85 19.66
C PHE A 55 2.96 -14.45 18.95
N THR A 56 3.38 -15.23 17.95
CA THR A 56 4.68 -15.04 17.30
C THR A 56 4.50 -14.70 15.83
N ALA A 57 5.17 -13.64 15.37
CA ALA A 57 5.26 -13.26 13.96
C ALA A 57 6.72 -13.34 13.50
N HIS A 58 6.96 -14.05 12.40
CA HIS A 58 8.28 -14.19 11.81
C HIS A 58 8.38 -13.33 10.56
N PHE A 59 9.45 -12.53 10.48
CA PHE A 59 9.72 -11.64 9.35
C PHE A 59 11.08 -12.00 8.74
N GLN A 60 11.14 -12.02 7.42
CA GLN A 60 12.36 -12.27 6.65
C GLN A 60 12.32 -11.48 5.34
N GLY A 61 13.46 -11.40 4.65
CA GLY A 61 13.53 -10.73 3.34
C GLY A 61 13.48 -9.21 3.42
N PHE A 62 14.24 -8.59 4.34
CA PHE A 62 14.29 -7.13 4.56
C PHE A 62 15.01 -6.34 3.45
N ASN A 63 14.80 -6.71 2.18
CA ASN A 63 15.42 -6.03 1.05
C ASN A 63 14.69 -4.72 0.76
N ILE A 64 15.34 -3.58 1.04
CA ILE A 64 14.75 -2.25 0.87
C ILE A 64 15.45 -1.53 -0.28
N HIS A 65 14.78 -1.51 -1.43
CA HIS A 65 15.15 -0.64 -2.55
C HIS A 65 14.44 0.71 -2.40
N ALA A 66 15.14 1.71 -1.88
CA ALA A 66 14.59 3.03 -1.59
C ALA A 66 15.57 4.15 -1.93
N CYS A 67 15.04 5.37 -2.10
CA CYS A 67 15.86 6.58 -2.07
C CYS A 67 16.02 7.03 -0.62
N LYS A 68 17.25 6.98 -0.07
CA LYS A 68 17.55 7.34 1.31
C LYS A 68 17.46 8.86 1.53
N THR A 69 16.93 9.24 2.68
CA THR A 69 16.83 10.62 3.20
C THR A 69 17.46 10.68 4.60
N PRO A 70 18.08 11.81 5.04
CA PRO A 70 18.30 13.04 4.27
C PRO A 70 19.27 12.81 3.11
N ASN A 71 18.99 13.48 1.98
CA ASN A 71 19.87 13.48 0.81
C ASN A 71 20.37 14.90 0.57
N THR A 72 21.66 15.06 0.30
CA THR A 72 22.27 16.34 -0.10
C THR A 72 21.65 16.88 -1.39
N ASN A 73 21.18 16.01 -2.28
CA ASN A 73 20.45 16.36 -3.48
C ASN A 73 19.01 15.81 -3.45
N LYS A 74 18.05 16.69 -3.16
CA LYS A 74 16.61 16.36 -3.14
C LYS A 74 16.08 15.82 -4.48
N PHE A 75 16.74 16.11 -5.60
CA PHE A 75 16.32 15.65 -6.93
C PHE A 75 16.73 14.20 -7.23
N PHE A 76 17.66 13.63 -6.45
CA PHE A 76 18.15 12.28 -6.71
C PHE A 76 17.03 11.23 -6.67
N CYS A 77 16.06 11.37 -5.76
CA CYS A 77 14.92 10.44 -5.65
C CYS A 77 13.98 10.46 -6.86
N TYR A 78 14.05 11.49 -7.69
CA TYR A 78 13.28 11.64 -8.93
C TYR A 78 14.13 11.32 -10.16
N SER A 79 15.38 10.89 -9.98
CA SER A 79 16.29 10.59 -11.07
C SER A 79 15.81 9.39 -11.91
N PRO A 80 16.00 9.41 -13.24
CA PRO A 80 15.70 8.26 -14.10
C PRO A 80 16.61 7.04 -13.84
N TYR A 81 17.72 7.21 -13.09
CA TYR A 81 18.59 6.08 -12.70
C TYR A 81 17.92 5.11 -11.72
N LEU A 82 16.90 5.56 -10.99
CA LEU A 82 16.14 4.71 -10.10
C LEU A 82 15.07 3.99 -10.90
N TRP A 83 15.18 2.65 -10.99
CA TRP A 83 14.35 1.84 -11.89
C TRP A 83 12.85 2.08 -11.72
N TRP A 84 12.39 2.39 -10.50
CA TRP A 84 10.97 2.64 -10.21
C TRP A 84 10.42 3.96 -10.78
N ASN A 85 11.29 4.86 -11.25
CA ASN A 85 10.89 6.10 -11.92
C ASN A 85 10.67 5.93 -13.44
N ASP A 86 10.98 4.76 -14.01
CA ASP A 86 10.67 4.44 -15.41
C ASP A 86 9.15 4.51 -15.66
N HIS A 87 8.76 5.08 -16.81
CA HIS A 87 7.37 5.25 -17.21
C HIS A 87 6.56 3.95 -17.18
N LYS A 88 7.18 2.79 -17.43
CA LYS A 88 6.51 1.48 -17.34
C LYS A 88 5.96 1.17 -15.94
N HIS A 89 6.45 1.85 -14.91
CA HIS A 89 5.98 1.70 -13.52
C HIS A 89 4.93 2.76 -13.11
N CYS A 90 4.52 3.64 -14.03
CA CYS A 90 3.44 4.59 -13.82
C CYS A 90 2.05 3.94 -13.82
N GLN A 91 1.90 2.79 -14.47
CA GLN A 91 0.65 2.00 -14.53
C GLN A 91 0.93 0.50 -14.34
N LEU A 92 -0.12 -0.28 -14.08
CA LEU A 92 -0.02 -1.74 -14.10
C LEU A 92 0.09 -2.20 -15.55
N ASN A 93 0.92 -3.22 -15.80
CA ASN A 93 0.89 -3.88 -17.11
C ASN A 93 -0.42 -4.71 -17.28
N PRO A 94 -0.77 -5.15 -18.49
CA PRO A 94 -2.04 -5.85 -18.73
C PRO A 94 -2.23 -7.13 -17.89
N LEU A 95 -1.15 -7.88 -17.64
CA LEU A 95 -1.20 -9.10 -16.81
C LEU A 95 -1.45 -8.75 -15.34
N GLN A 96 -0.75 -7.75 -14.81
CA GLN A 96 -0.96 -7.22 -13.46
C GLN A 96 -2.37 -6.65 -13.28
N GLN A 97 -2.90 -5.96 -14.29
CA GLN A 97 -4.25 -5.43 -14.27
C GLN A 97 -5.30 -6.55 -14.21
N LYS A 98 -5.12 -7.62 -14.99
CA LYS A 98 -5.99 -8.80 -14.96
C LYS A 98 -5.94 -9.50 -13.60
N ALA A 99 -4.74 -9.67 -13.04
CA ALA A 99 -4.56 -10.26 -11.71
C ALA A 99 -5.21 -9.40 -10.61
N TYR A 100 -5.02 -8.07 -10.67
CA TYR A 100 -5.67 -7.13 -9.76
C TYR A 100 -7.20 -7.26 -9.81
N GLN A 101 -7.79 -7.23 -11.01
CA GLN A 101 -9.23 -7.37 -11.19
C GLN A 101 -9.75 -8.71 -10.65
N TYR A 102 -9.01 -9.80 -10.87
CA TYR A 102 -9.37 -11.11 -10.34
C TYR A 102 -9.39 -11.12 -8.81
N VAL A 103 -8.32 -10.64 -8.17
CA VAL A 103 -8.23 -10.61 -6.71
C VAL A 103 -9.30 -9.72 -6.11
N THR A 104 -9.49 -8.51 -6.65
CA THR A 104 -10.53 -7.59 -6.18
C THR A 104 -11.92 -8.20 -6.32
N LYS A 105 -12.21 -8.92 -7.43
CA LYS A 105 -13.52 -9.57 -7.62
C LYS A 105 -13.75 -10.75 -6.67
N LYS A 106 -12.70 -11.48 -6.29
CA LYS A 106 -12.81 -12.75 -5.57
C LYS A 106 -12.56 -12.65 -4.06
N HIS A 107 -11.74 -11.70 -3.63
CA HIS A 107 -11.21 -11.65 -2.27
C HIS A 107 -11.45 -10.31 -1.56
N LEU A 108 -11.94 -9.28 -2.25
CA LEU A 108 -12.27 -8.01 -1.60
C LEU A 108 -13.53 -8.18 -0.74
N VAL A 109 -13.36 -8.09 0.58
CA VAL A 109 -14.47 -8.18 1.55
C VAL A 109 -14.94 -6.81 2.05
N TYR A 110 -14.09 -5.79 1.96
CA TYR A 110 -14.39 -4.42 2.36
C TYR A 110 -13.63 -3.43 1.48
N ASP A 111 -14.30 -2.36 1.08
CA ASP A 111 -13.71 -1.25 0.34
C ASP A 111 -14.37 0.07 0.76
N TYR A 112 -13.56 1.02 1.19
CA TYR A 112 -14.03 2.33 1.63
C TYR A 112 -14.60 3.17 0.48
N CYS A 113 -14.16 2.95 -0.76
CA CYS A 113 -14.76 3.61 -1.92
C CYS A 113 -16.19 3.12 -2.17
N SER A 114 -16.47 1.85 -1.86
CA SER A 114 -17.81 1.27 -1.97
C SER A 114 -18.70 1.65 -0.78
N ASP A 115 -18.15 1.75 0.44
CA ASP A 115 -18.87 2.12 1.66
C ASP A 115 -19.18 3.63 1.74
N ARG A 116 -18.16 4.48 1.56
CA ARG A 116 -18.25 5.94 1.76
C ARG A 116 -17.53 6.74 0.68
N GLY A 117 -17.49 6.23 -0.56
CA GLY A 117 -16.73 6.84 -1.66
C GLY A 117 -17.01 8.32 -1.89
N GLN A 118 -18.23 8.79 -1.63
CA GLN A 118 -18.63 10.20 -1.72
C GLN A 118 -17.79 11.17 -0.87
N LEU A 119 -17.16 10.68 0.20
CA LEU A 119 -16.28 11.48 1.06
C LEU A 119 -14.85 11.57 0.52
N HIS A 120 -14.51 10.77 -0.50
CA HIS A 120 -13.15 10.49 -0.92
C HIS A 120 -13.00 10.72 -2.42
N LYS A 121 -12.43 11.87 -2.78
CA LYS A 121 -12.29 12.33 -4.19
C LYS A 121 -11.66 11.28 -5.09
N GLU A 122 -10.66 10.54 -4.60
CA GLU A 122 -9.96 9.51 -5.36
C GLU A 122 -10.85 8.35 -5.80
N CYS A 123 -11.96 8.09 -5.11
CA CYS A 123 -12.90 7.03 -5.44
C CYS A 123 -13.72 7.36 -6.71
N HIS A 124 -13.81 8.64 -7.07
CA HIS A 124 -14.54 9.11 -8.26
C HIS A 124 -13.65 9.27 -9.50
N ILE A 125 -12.33 9.12 -9.37
CA ILE A 125 -11.34 9.40 -10.43
C ILE A 125 -10.77 8.12 -11.03
N ASN A 126 -11.07 6.95 -10.46
CA ASN A 126 -10.42 5.69 -10.82
C ASN A 126 -11.07 4.91 -11.95
#